data_AF-A0A6C7ED28-F1
#
_entry.id   AF-A0A6C7ED28-F1
#
_cell.length_a   1.000
_cell.length_b   1.000
_cell.length_c   1.000
_cell.angle_alpha   90.00
_cell.angle_beta   90.00
_cell.angle_gamma   90.00
#
_symmetry.space_group_name_H-M   'P 1'
#
loop_
_entity.id
_entity.type
_entity.pdbx_description
1 polymer ?
#
loop_
_entity_poly.entity_id
_entity_poly.type
_entity_poly.pdbx_seq_one_letter_code
_entity_poly.pdbx_strand_id
1 'polypeptide(L)'
;MSWAAHQFEIYAVQSHLPKKMRGKISFWAIFLGDFTPDFLSKFWVYGFTINGTRYGADVPHQWHRGFPGMGFTHTLFFGTILTLLIWSWRKNRAFTIGYLLGYAAHALTDINDSVGVLLLFPLLTLNFTSQTWAYAATVDGGKYLDAAAYYSSLGLVMDLFWLVVVLFSWRVLTREHWRTQVVPADARIWAWFGRWLPERGLLALYRATFFYGLCRMISWSAWARLFASPDKYGEFDVTERGFPMDLSWTGPYWLEARSLSHVNPWLAYPAALMLLAVLYVVIIRLWEPMGRKEAERRRSRNGTHDVSGDHADA
;
A
#
# COMPACT_ATOMS: atom_id res chain seq x y z
N MET A 1 -12.45 -8.50 3.07
CA MET A 1 -11.28 -8.33 2.17
C MET A 1 -10.03 -8.19 3.04
N SER A 2 -9.15 -9.19 3.09
CA SER A 2 -7.83 -9.11 3.75
C SER A 2 -6.76 -8.43 2.88
N TRP A 3 -7.16 -8.04 1.65
CA TRP A 3 -6.29 -7.63 0.54
C TRP A 3 -5.59 -6.30 0.74
N ALA A 4 -5.98 -5.61 1.79
CA ALA A 4 -5.45 -4.32 2.11
C ALA A 4 -5.09 -4.43 3.60
N ALA A 5 -3.96 -5.03 3.94
CA ALA A 5 -3.21 -4.47 5.06
C ALA A 5 -2.70 -3.08 4.60
N HIS A 6 -2.29 -2.21 5.50
CA HIS A 6 -1.65 -0.93 5.16
C HIS A 6 -2.50 0.35 5.03
N GLN A 7 -3.73 0.40 5.58
CA GLN A 7 -4.60 1.59 5.42
C GLN A 7 -4.17 2.79 6.23
N PHE A 8 -3.57 2.55 7.40
CA PHE A 8 -3.22 3.60 8.35
C PHE A 8 -1.92 4.31 7.91
N GLU A 9 -1.04 3.58 7.23
CA GLU A 9 0.23 4.00 6.66
C GLU A 9 0.04 5.18 5.73
N ILE A 10 -1.04 5.22 4.95
CA ILE A 10 -1.35 6.34 4.04
C ILE A 10 -1.43 7.67 4.80
N TYR A 11 -2.10 7.67 5.96
CA TYR A 11 -2.21 8.85 6.83
C TYR A 11 -0.90 9.11 7.59
N ALA A 12 -0.20 8.05 8.01
CA ALA A 12 1.10 8.18 8.66
C ALA A 12 2.14 8.81 7.72
N VAL A 13 2.27 8.32 6.49
CA VAL A 13 3.12 8.89 5.44
C VAL A 13 2.76 10.35 5.19
N GLN A 14 1.47 10.67 5.03
CA GLN A 14 1.00 12.04 4.81
C GLN A 14 1.38 12.99 5.96
N SER A 15 1.21 12.56 7.22
CA SER A 15 1.50 13.37 8.41
C SER A 15 2.99 13.63 8.63
N HIS A 16 3.86 12.70 8.20
CA HIS A 16 5.30 12.75 8.44
C HIS A 16 6.10 13.27 7.25
N LEU A 17 5.45 13.84 6.24
CA LEU A 17 6.14 14.45 5.11
C LEU A 17 7.10 15.59 5.55
N PRO A 18 8.23 15.77 4.84
CA PRO A 18 9.11 16.92 5.04
C PRO A 18 8.34 18.24 4.92
N LYS A 19 8.70 19.24 5.73
CA LYS A 19 7.99 20.55 5.78
C LYS A 19 7.72 21.15 4.40
N LYS A 20 8.68 21.06 3.47
CA LYS A 20 8.56 21.61 2.11
C LYS A 20 7.54 20.91 1.20
N MET A 21 7.12 19.68 1.56
CA MET A 21 6.20 18.80 0.82
C MET A 21 4.81 18.72 1.45
N ARG A 22 4.65 19.14 2.71
CA ARG A 22 3.34 19.16 3.39
C ARG A 22 2.34 20.01 2.60
N GLY A 23 1.13 19.48 2.44
CA GLY A 23 0.06 20.10 1.66
C GLY A 23 0.28 20.12 0.15
N LYS A 24 1.35 19.48 -0.35
CA LYS A 24 1.70 19.45 -1.77
C LYS A 24 1.77 18.04 -2.35
N ILE A 25 1.82 17.00 -1.53
CA ILE A 25 1.80 15.61 -2.00
C ILE A 25 0.35 15.12 -2.05
N SER A 26 0.01 14.47 -3.16
CA SER A 26 -1.32 13.93 -3.40
C SER A 26 -1.63 12.77 -2.44
N PHE A 27 -2.75 12.87 -1.71
CA PHE A 27 -3.28 11.79 -0.89
C PHE A 27 -3.70 10.61 -1.75
N TRP A 28 -4.42 10.89 -2.84
CA TRP A 28 -4.88 9.85 -3.76
C TRP A 28 -3.72 9.10 -4.40
N ALA A 29 -2.62 9.78 -4.69
CA ALA A 29 -1.44 9.11 -5.20
C ALA A 29 -0.80 8.17 -4.18
N ILE A 30 -0.67 8.60 -2.91
CA ILE A 30 -0.17 7.71 -1.84
C ILE A 30 -1.08 6.48 -1.73
N PHE A 31 -2.40 6.68 -1.65
CA PHE A 31 -3.38 5.60 -1.62
C PHE A 31 -3.24 4.64 -2.81
N LEU A 32 -3.13 5.18 -4.04
CA LEU A 32 -3.01 4.35 -5.24
C LEU A 32 -1.67 3.60 -5.28
N GLY A 33 -0.58 4.24 -4.86
CA GLY A 33 0.74 3.63 -4.79
C GLY A 33 0.74 2.44 -3.85
N ASP A 34 0.21 2.65 -2.64
CA ASP A 34 0.08 1.63 -1.59
C ASP A 34 -0.75 0.43 -2.06
N PHE A 35 -1.91 0.65 -2.68
CA PHE A 35 -2.77 -0.45 -3.15
C PHE A 35 -2.26 -1.18 -4.39
N THR A 36 -1.35 -0.60 -5.18
CA THR A 36 -0.99 -1.15 -6.49
C THR A 36 -0.40 -2.57 -6.43
N PRO A 37 0.60 -2.88 -5.58
CA PRO A 37 1.23 -4.20 -5.55
C PRO A 37 0.20 -5.33 -5.37
N ASP A 38 -0.65 -5.18 -4.36
CA ASP A 38 -1.67 -6.18 -4.03
C ASP A 38 -2.81 -6.24 -5.05
N PHE A 39 -3.19 -5.10 -5.65
CA PHE A 39 -4.19 -5.09 -6.72
C PHE A 39 -3.75 -5.94 -7.92
N LEU A 40 -2.46 -5.94 -8.23
CA LEU A 40 -1.91 -6.69 -9.38
C LEU A 40 -1.73 -8.18 -9.09
N SER A 41 -1.43 -8.57 -7.85
CA SER A 41 -1.10 -9.96 -7.51
C SER A 41 -2.29 -10.72 -6.91
N LYS A 42 -3.02 -10.14 -5.95
CA LYS A 42 -3.88 -10.89 -5.01
C LYS A 42 -5.13 -11.45 -5.66
N PHE A 43 -5.56 -10.89 -6.78
CA PHE A 43 -6.68 -11.42 -7.56
C PHE A 43 -6.48 -12.89 -7.92
N TRP A 44 -5.28 -13.23 -8.37
CA TRP A 44 -4.91 -14.60 -8.74
C TRP A 44 -4.50 -15.46 -7.55
N VAL A 45 -3.99 -14.85 -6.48
CA VAL A 45 -3.62 -15.55 -5.23
C VAL A 45 -4.85 -16.19 -4.60
N TYR A 46 -5.91 -15.40 -4.40
CA TYR A 46 -7.13 -15.92 -3.78
C TYR A 46 -8.02 -16.64 -4.77
N GLY A 47 -7.94 -16.26 -6.04
CA GLY A 47 -8.73 -16.85 -7.11
C GLY A 47 -10.23 -16.58 -6.98
N PHE A 48 -10.98 -17.14 -7.92
CA PHE A 48 -12.43 -17.07 -7.99
C PHE A 48 -12.98 -18.34 -8.65
N THR A 49 -14.21 -18.70 -8.33
CA THR A 49 -14.85 -19.90 -8.87
C THR A 49 -16.00 -19.51 -9.80
N ILE A 50 -15.97 -20.01 -11.04
CA ILE A 50 -17.07 -19.86 -12.00
C ILE A 50 -17.52 -21.27 -12.38
N ASN A 51 -18.81 -21.57 -12.18
CA ASN A 51 -19.41 -22.87 -12.51
C ASN A 51 -18.64 -24.08 -11.94
N GLY A 52 -18.16 -23.97 -10.70
CA GLY A 52 -17.41 -25.05 -10.03
C GLY A 52 -15.91 -25.11 -10.40
N THR A 53 -15.47 -24.39 -11.44
CA THR A 53 -14.06 -24.31 -11.82
C THR A 53 -13.38 -23.17 -11.08
N ARG A 54 -12.32 -23.47 -10.33
CA ARG A 54 -11.47 -22.48 -9.66
C ARG A 54 -10.46 -21.91 -10.67
N TYR A 55 -10.40 -20.58 -10.73
CA TYR A 55 -9.39 -19.81 -11.46
C TYR A 55 -8.50 -19.10 -10.46
N GLY A 56 -7.20 -19.33 -10.52
CA GLY A 56 -6.23 -18.76 -9.59
C GLY A 56 -4.88 -19.46 -9.72
N ALA A 57 -3.90 -19.00 -8.96
CA ALA A 57 -2.60 -19.66 -8.88
C ALA A 57 -2.70 -21.02 -8.17
N ASP A 58 -1.93 -21.99 -8.65
CA ASP A 58 -1.77 -23.32 -8.03
C ASP A 58 -0.87 -23.25 -6.79
N VAL A 59 0.14 -22.37 -6.82
CA VAL A 59 1.05 -22.10 -5.70
C VAL A 59 0.95 -20.62 -5.33
N PRO A 60 -0.04 -20.20 -4.50
CA PRO A 60 -0.36 -18.80 -4.31
C PRO A 60 0.78 -17.94 -3.75
N HIS A 61 1.60 -18.45 -2.83
CA HIS A 61 2.74 -17.70 -2.29
C HIS A 61 3.86 -17.48 -3.32
N GLN A 62 4.22 -18.51 -4.10
CA GLN A 62 5.16 -18.39 -5.22
C GLN A 62 4.63 -17.42 -6.28
N TRP A 63 3.35 -17.49 -6.63
CA TRP A 63 2.74 -16.53 -7.56
C TRP A 63 2.75 -15.11 -7.01
N HIS A 64 2.40 -14.93 -5.73
CA HIS A 64 2.29 -13.60 -5.14
C HIS A 64 3.64 -12.89 -5.06
N ARG A 65 4.66 -13.56 -4.52
CA ARG A 65 5.90 -12.93 -4.07
C ARG A 65 7.17 -13.51 -4.70
N GLY A 66 7.06 -14.61 -5.44
CA GLY A 66 8.19 -15.28 -6.08
C GLY A 66 8.42 -14.87 -7.53
N PHE A 67 9.52 -15.40 -8.08
CA PHE A 67 9.87 -15.31 -9.50
C PHE A 67 10.34 -16.69 -10.00
N PRO A 68 9.80 -17.24 -11.11
CA PRO A 68 8.71 -16.69 -11.93
C PRO A 68 7.38 -16.64 -11.15
N GLY A 69 6.66 -15.54 -11.32
CA GLY A 69 5.48 -15.14 -10.55
C GLY A 69 5.25 -13.63 -10.66
N MET A 70 4.30 -13.09 -9.90
CA MET A 70 4.01 -11.66 -9.77
C MET A 70 4.81 -10.99 -8.64
N GLY A 71 5.81 -11.66 -8.05
CA GLY A 71 6.63 -11.08 -6.99
C GLY A 71 7.36 -9.79 -7.36
N PHE A 72 7.65 -9.60 -8.66
CA PHE A 72 8.22 -8.34 -9.16
C PHE A 72 7.31 -7.13 -8.90
N THR A 73 6.01 -7.33 -8.70
CA THR A 73 5.04 -6.26 -8.39
C THR A 73 5.11 -5.74 -6.97
N HIS A 74 5.93 -6.34 -6.10
CA HIS A 74 6.20 -5.87 -4.73
C HIS A 74 7.65 -5.40 -4.59
N THR A 75 8.19 -4.76 -5.63
CA THR A 75 9.59 -4.34 -5.68
C THR A 75 9.69 -2.85 -5.93
N LEU A 76 10.66 -2.19 -5.29
CA LEU A 76 10.90 -0.76 -5.55
C LEU A 76 11.29 -0.49 -7.01
N PHE A 77 11.88 -1.47 -7.68
CA PHE A 77 12.19 -1.39 -9.11
C PHE A 77 10.92 -1.22 -9.95
N PHE A 78 9.92 -2.10 -9.77
CA PHE A 78 8.66 -2.00 -10.51
C PHE A 78 7.88 -0.73 -10.12
N GLY A 79 7.84 -0.39 -8.83
CA GLY A 79 7.27 0.87 -8.35
C GLY A 79 7.92 2.11 -8.98
N THR A 80 9.24 2.07 -9.19
CA THR A 80 9.98 3.13 -9.88
C THR A 80 9.59 3.21 -11.36
N ILE A 81 9.46 2.08 -12.06
CA ILE A 81 8.99 2.06 -13.45
C ILE A 81 7.60 2.71 -13.57
N LEU A 82 6.64 2.29 -12.74
CA LEU A 82 5.29 2.86 -12.75
C LEU A 82 5.31 4.35 -12.42
N THR A 83 6.12 4.76 -11.45
CA THR A 83 6.32 6.18 -11.10
C THR A 83 6.86 6.99 -12.27
N LEU A 84 7.83 6.47 -13.01
CA LEU A 84 8.39 7.11 -14.19
C LEU A 84 7.38 7.21 -15.34
N LEU A 85 6.51 6.21 -15.52
CA LEU A 85 5.40 6.23 -16.47
C LEU A 85 4.34 7.28 -16.07
N ILE A 86 3.98 7.35 -14.80
CA ILE A 86 3.06 8.38 -14.28
C ILE A 86 3.65 9.78 -14.50
N TRP A 87 4.95 9.95 -14.22
CA TRP A 87 5.65 11.19 -14.49
C TRP A 87 5.71 11.50 -15.98
N SER A 88 5.97 10.52 -16.85
CA SER A 88 6.02 10.72 -18.30
C SER A 88 4.67 11.20 -18.85
N TRP A 89 3.58 10.66 -18.31
CA TRP A 89 2.22 10.99 -18.72
C TRP A 89 1.74 12.36 -18.21
N ARG A 90 1.73 12.59 -16.89
CA ARG A 90 1.06 13.77 -16.30
C ARG A 90 2.01 14.87 -15.89
N LYS A 91 3.29 14.56 -15.68
CA LYS A 91 4.32 15.53 -15.24
C LYS A 91 3.90 16.31 -14.00
N ASN A 92 3.15 15.64 -13.12
CA ASN A 92 2.63 16.19 -11.89
C ASN A 92 3.48 15.68 -10.73
N ARG A 93 4.32 16.53 -10.14
CA ARG A 93 5.27 16.09 -9.11
C ARG A 93 4.56 15.59 -7.85
N ALA A 94 3.45 16.22 -7.48
CA ALA A 94 2.68 15.92 -6.28
C ALA A 94 2.17 14.48 -6.34
N PHE A 95 1.62 14.11 -7.50
CA PHE A 95 1.07 12.80 -7.75
C PHE A 95 2.18 11.76 -7.94
N THR A 96 3.20 12.05 -8.75
CA THR A 96 4.32 11.12 -8.96
C THR A 96 5.02 10.74 -7.66
N ILE A 97 5.38 11.71 -6.82
CA ILE A 97 6.08 11.44 -5.56
C ILE A 97 5.15 10.77 -4.54
N GLY A 98 3.87 11.18 -4.47
CA GLY A 98 2.90 10.51 -3.61
C GLY A 98 2.75 9.03 -3.93
N TYR A 99 2.64 8.70 -5.22
CA TYR A 99 2.56 7.32 -5.70
C TYR A 99 3.77 6.49 -5.28
N LEU A 100 4.98 7.02 -5.51
CA LEU A 100 6.21 6.33 -5.12
C LEU A 100 6.30 6.09 -3.61
N LEU A 101 5.89 7.06 -2.80
CA LEU A 101 5.90 6.94 -1.33
C LEU A 101 4.93 5.87 -0.84
N GLY A 102 3.70 5.84 -1.36
CA GLY A 102 2.72 4.81 -1.00
C GLY A 102 3.20 3.42 -1.43
N TYR A 103 3.68 3.30 -2.67
CA TYR A 103 4.18 2.04 -3.20
C TYR A 103 5.37 1.51 -2.38
N ALA A 104 6.31 2.40 -2.02
CA ALA A 104 7.45 2.03 -1.20
C ALA A 104 7.05 1.61 0.22
N ALA A 105 6.06 2.28 0.83
CA ALA A 105 5.55 1.90 2.15
C ALA A 105 5.00 0.47 2.14
N HIS A 106 4.20 0.12 1.12
CA HIS A 106 3.69 -1.24 0.94
C HIS A 106 4.82 -2.26 0.78
N ALA A 107 5.67 -2.08 -0.25
CA ALA A 107 6.73 -3.03 -0.58
C ALA A 107 7.74 -3.22 0.56
N LEU A 108 8.07 -2.17 1.32
CA LEU A 108 9.00 -2.28 2.45
C LEU A 108 8.34 -2.90 3.68
N THR A 109 7.04 -2.72 3.90
CA THR A 109 6.34 -3.35 5.03
C THR A 109 6.22 -4.85 4.84
N ASP A 110 6.06 -5.28 3.61
CA ASP A 110 5.95 -6.69 3.24
C ASP A 110 7.20 -7.54 3.53
N ILE A 111 8.35 -6.93 3.87
CA ILE A 111 9.51 -7.70 4.35
C ILE A 111 9.18 -8.44 5.66
N ASN A 112 8.17 -8.00 6.42
CA ASN A 112 7.82 -8.62 7.70
C ASN A 112 7.01 -9.92 7.52
N ASP A 113 6.49 -10.17 6.33
CA ASP A 113 5.79 -11.39 5.98
C ASP A 113 6.78 -12.56 5.77
N SER A 114 6.44 -13.78 6.18
CA SER A 114 7.31 -14.96 6.07
C SER A 114 7.76 -15.28 4.65
N VAL A 115 7.00 -14.86 3.63
CA VAL A 115 7.40 -14.99 2.24
C VAL A 115 8.30 -13.81 1.80
N GLY A 116 8.08 -12.62 2.36
CA GLY A 116 8.86 -11.42 2.08
C GLY A 116 8.71 -10.90 0.65
N VAL A 117 9.69 -10.11 0.20
CA VAL A 117 9.68 -9.46 -1.12
C VAL A 117 11.03 -9.50 -1.83
N LEU A 118 11.01 -9.40 -3.16
CA LEU A 118 12.20 -9.34 -4.00
C LEU A 118 12.82 -7.91 -4.00
N LEU A 119 13.28 -7.42 -2.86
CA LEU A 119 13.73 -6.01 -2.69
C LEU A 119 14.71 -5.52 -3.76
N LEU A 120 15.64 -6.40 -4.19
CA LEU A 120 16.72 -6.07 -5.12
C LEU A 120 16.48 -6.62 -6.55
N PHE A 121 15.25 -7.01 -6.89
CA PHE A 121 14.90 -7.36 -8.26
C PHE A 121 15.16 -6.18 -9.21
N PRO A 122 15.67 -6.40 -10.46
CA PRO A 122 15.93 -7.68 -11.11
C PRO A 122 17.34 -8.25 -10.87
N LEU A 123 18.16 -7.61 -10.03
CA LEU A 123 19.55 -8.03 -9.78
C LEU A 123 19.62 -9.32 -8.95
N LEU A 124 18.64 -9.51 -8.06
CA LEU A 124 18.52 -10.68 -7.20
C LEU A 124 17.07 -11.15 -7.15
N THR A 125 16.88 -12.47 -7.29
CA THR A 125 15.57 -13.15 -7.24
C THR A 125 15.30 -13.84 -5.90
N LEU A 126 16.12 -13.57 -4.88
CA LEU A 126 15.88 -14.01 -3.51
C LEU A 126 15.00 -13.01 -2.78
N ASN A 127 14.08 -13.52 -1.97
CA ASN A 127 13.22 -12.72 -1.12
C ASN A 127 14.02 -12.15 0.07
N PHE A 128 13.58 -11.00 0.56
CA PHE A 128 14.00 -10.42 1.82
C PHE A 128 12.81 -10.51 2.77
N THR A 129 12.99 -11.24 3.86
CA THR A 129 11.98 -11.44 4.89
C THR A 129 12.62 -11.36 6.27
N SER A 130 11.97 -10.71 7.22
CA SER A 130 12.28 -10.82 8.64
C SER A 130 11.44 -11.91 9.32
N GLN A 131 10.47 -12.49 8.61
CA GLN A 131 9.57 -13.54 9.10
C GLN A 131 8.82 -13.13 10.38
N THR A 132 8.35 -11.89 10.47
CA THR A 132 7.61 -11.43 11.67
C THR A 132 6.26 -12.14 11.82
N TRP A 133 5.55 -12.41 10.72
CA TRP A 133 4.28 -13.17 10.73
C TRP A 133 4.18 -14.13 9.54
N ALA A 134 3.30 -15.12 9.66
CA ALA A 134 3.08 -16.14 8.64
C ALA A 134 2.25 -15.62 7.47
N TYR A 135 2.73 -15.89 6.26
CA TYR A 135 1.90 -15.93 5.06
C TYR A 135 1.07 -17.20 5.04
N ALA A 136 -0.24 -17.09 4.80
CA ALA A 136 -1.12 -18.26 4.88
C ALA A 136 -2.08 -18.42 3.71
N ALA A 137 -2.00 -17.60 2.66
CA ALA A 137 -2.84 -17.79 1.49
C ALA A 137 -2.50 -19.12 0.78
N THR A 138 -3.43 -20.06 0.82
CA THR A 138 -3.40 -21.35 0.12
C THR A 138 -4.56 -21.45 -0.88
N VAL A 139 -4.56 -22.50 -1.70
CA VAL A 139 -5.65 -22.78 -2.65
C VAL A 139 -6.98 -22.94 -1.92
N ASP A 140 -6.98 -23.68 -0.80
CA ASP A 140 -8.17 -24.04 -0.05
C ASP A 140 -8.53 -23.01 1.04
N GLY A 141 -7.52 -22.52 1.77
CA GLY A 141 -7.71 -21.53 2.83
C GLY A 141 -7.95 -20.11 2.31
N GLY A 142 -7.39 -19.79 1.14
CA GLY A 142 -7.53 -18.52 0.46
C GLY A 142 -7.34 -17.30 1.38
N LYS A 143 -8.18 -16.28 1.17
CA LYS A 143 -8.14 -15.03 1.95
C LYS A 143 -8.52 -15.19 3.43
N TYR A 144 -9.22 -16.28 3.78
CA TYR A 144 -9.74 -16.48 5.13
C TYR A 144 -8.63 -17.03 6.04
N LEU A 145 -7.89 -18.03 5.58
CA LEU A 145 -6.73 -18.54 6.30
C LEU A 145 -5.63 -17.49 6.42
N ASP A 146 -5.39 -16.73 5.34
CA ASP A 146 -4.48 -15.58 5.33
C ASP A 146 -4.87 -14.51 6.36
N ALA A 147 -6.15 -14.16 6.43
CA ALA A 147 -6.65 -13.24 7.45
C ALA A 147 -6.53 -13.83 8.87
N ALA A 148 -6.90 -15.10 9.06
CA ALA A 148 -6.82 -15.76 10.36
C ALA A 148 -5.39 -15.73 10.90
N ALA A 149 -4.40 -16.09 10.08
CA ALA A 149 -3.00 -16.11 10.48
C ALA A 149 -2.48 -14.70 10.80
N TYR A 150 -2.77 -13.72 9.95
CA TYR A 150 -2.34 -12.33 10.16
C TYR A 150 -2.94 -11.73 11.44
N TYR A 151 -4.26 -11.87 11.63
CA TYR A 151 -4.97 -11.29 12.76
C TYR A 151 -4.84 -12.09 14.06
N SER A 152 -4.27 -13.29 13.99
CA SER A 152 -3.94 -14.11 15.15
C SER A 152 -2.48 -13.98 15.58
N SER A 153 -1.70 -13.06 14.99
CA SER A 153 -0.25 -12.95 15.22
C SER A 153 0.25 -11.51 15.32
N LEU A 154 1.58 -11.33 15.24
CA LEU A 154 2.22 -10.01 15.17
C LEU A 154 1.73 -9.14 13.99
N GLY A 155 1.05 -9.73 12.99
CA GLY A 155 0.34 -8.97 11.96
C GLY A 155 -0.72 -8.01 12.54
N LEU A 156 -1.54 -8.46 13.49
CA LEU A 156 -2.47 -7.58 14.21
C LEU A 156 -1.74 -6.46 14.98
N VAL A 157 -0.59 -6.79 15.59
CA VAL A 157 0.22 -5.81 16.33
C VAL A 157 0.72 -4.71 15.39
N MET A 158 1.06 -5.04 14.15
CA MET A 158 1.44 -4.07 13.13
C MET A 158 0.29 -3.11 12.78
N ASP A 159 -0.92 -3.62 12.55
CA ASP A 159 -2.11 -2.78 12.31
C ASP A 159 -2.40 -1.86 13.51
N LEU A 160 -2.29 -2.39 14.74
CA LEU A 160 -2.46 -1.61 15.97
C LEU A 160 -1.39 -0.54 16.13
N PHE A 161 -0.14 -0.84 15.81
CA PHE A 161 0.96 0.13 15.82
C PHE A 161 0.65 1.31 14.91
N TRP A 162 0.24 1.06 13.67
CA TRP A 162 -0.09 2.15 12.75
C TRP A 162 -1.36 2.91 13.14
N LEU A 163 -2.36 2.23 13.70
CA LEU A 163 -3.51 2.90 14.28
C LEU A 163 -3.06 3.89 15.37
N VAL A 164 -2.20 3.45 16.30
CA VAL A 164 -1.65 4.30 17.36
C VAL A 164 -0.89 5.49 16.77
N VAL A 165 -0.06 5.29 15.75
CA VAL A 165 0.64 6.39 15.04
C VAL A 165 -0.37 7.40 14.48
N VAL A 166 -1.46 6.95 13.86
CA VAL A 166 -2.50 7.85 13.34
C VAL A 166 -3.26 8.54 14.47
N LEU A 167 -3.50 7.89 15.60
CA LEU A 167 -4.13 8.51 16.77
C LEU A 167 -3.24 9.59 17.40
N PHE A 168 -1.92 9.40 17.46
CA PHE A 168 -0.99 10.47 17.84
C PHE A 168 -0.97 11.61 16.82
N SER A 169 -1.23 11.30 15.54
CA SER A 169 -1.37 12.25 14.45
C SER A 169 -2.83 12.62 14.14
N TRP A 170 -3.77 12.48 15.09
CA TRP A 170 -5.23 12.53 14.85
C TRP A 170 -5.72 13.73 14.05
N ARG A 171 -4.98 14.86 14.10
CA ARG A 171 -5.26 16.06 13.32
C ARG A 171 -5.41 15.78 11.82
N VAL A 172 -4.75 14.75 11.28
CA VAL A 172 -4.93 14.36 9.87
C VAL A 172 -6.36 13.99 9.54
N LEU A 173 -7.10 13.44 10.50
CA LEU A 173 -8.49 13.08 10.31
C LEU A 173 -9.44 14.28 10.43
N THR A 174 -8.96 15.50 10.69
CA THR A 174 -9.83 16.68 10.88
C THR A 174 -10.28 17.30 9.55
N ARG A 175 -11.42 18.01 9.59
CA ARG A 175 -11.89 18.81 8.45
C ARG A 175 -10.89 19.89 8.06
N GLU A 176 -10.24 20.51 9.05
CA GLU A 176 -9.25 21.56 8.84
C GLU A 176 -8.04 21.04 8.09
N HIS A 177 -7.47 19.91 8.53
CA HIS A 177 -6.35 19.28 7.83
C HIS A 177 -6.73 18.89 6.40
N TRP A 178 -7.91 18.27 6.23
CA TRP A 178 -8.41 17.91 4.90
C TRP A 178 -8.49 19.15 3.99
N ARG A 179 -9.10 20.25 4.45
CA ARG A 179 -9.24 21.49 3.66
C ARG A 179 -7.91 22.18 3.36
N THR A 180 -6.98 22.21 4.30
CA THR A 180 -5.74 23.01 4.19
C THR A 180 -4.57 22.25 3.61
N GLN A 181 -4.53 20.92 3.75
CA GLN A 181 -3.41 20.09 3.30
C GLN A 181 -3.82 19.14 2.18
N VAL A 182 -4.97 18.50 2.26
CA VAL A 182 -5.36 17.43 1.32
C VAL A 182 -6.02 17.99 0.07
N VAL A 183 -7.02 18.85 0.23
CA VAL A 183 -7.75 19.45 -0.90
C VAL A 183 -6.81 20.23 -1.83
N PRO A 184 -5.89 21.08 -1.35
CA PRO A 184 -5.01 21.83 -2.23
C PRO A 184 -4.04 20.95 -3.03
N ALA A 185 -3.55 19.85 -2.42
CA ALA A 185 -2.67 18.91 -3.09
C ALA A 185 -3.36 18.16 -4.25
N ASP A 186 -4.67 17.94 -4.13
CA ASP A 186 -5.50 17.16 -5.05
C ASP A 186 -6.67 17.96 -5.63
N ALA A 187 -6.51 19.28 -5.80
CA ALA A 187 -7.61 20.21 -6.05
C ALA A 187 -8.53 19.80 -7.20
N ARG A 188 -7.96 19.29 -8.30
CA ARG A 188 -8.73 18.84 -9.48
C ARG A 188 -9.59 17.62 -9.19
N ILE A 189 -9.07 16.67 -8.40
CA ILE A 189 -9.79 15.43 -8.06
C ILE A 189 -10.95 15.78 -7.12
N TRP A 190 -10.70 16.59 -6.09
CA TRP A 190 -11.75 17.00 -5.16
C TRP A 190 -12.81 17.88 -5.81
N ALA A 191 -12.42 18.81 -6.70
CA ALA A 191 -13.37 19.61 -7.47
C ALA A 191 -14.25 18.73 -8.39
N TRP A 192 -13.67 17.70 -9.00
CA TRP A 192 -14.41 16.74 -9.82
C TRP A 192 -15.48 16.02 -9.00
N PHE A 193 -15.11 15.41 -7.87
CA PHE A 193 -16.06 14.75 -6.96
C PHE A 193 -17.10 15.72 -6.36
N GLY A 194 -16.70 16.97 -6.10
CA GLY A 194 -17.58 18.02 -5.57
C GLY A 194 -18.75 18.40 -6.46
N ARG A 195 -18.75 17.95 -7.72
CA ARG A 195 -19.92 18.09 -8.61
C ARG A 195 -21.08 17.18 -8.23
N TRP A 196 -20.82 16.10 -7.49
CA TRP A 196 -21.84 15.12 -7.10
C TRP A 196 -21.99 14.96 -5.59
N LEU A 197 -20.94 15.29 -4.83
CA LEU A 197 -20.94 15.13 -3.38
C LEU A 197 -20.81 16.49 -2.68
N PRO A 198 -21.65 16.78 -1.67
CA PRO A 198 -21.42 17.92 -0.82
C PRO A 198 -20.11 17.73 -0.04
N GLU A 199 -19.58 18.81 0.52
CA GLU A 199 -18.31 18.78 1.25
C GLU A 199 -18.26 17.71 2.36
N ARG A 200 -19.38 17.50 3.08
CA ARG A 200 -19.48 16.44 4.09
C ARG A 200 -19.24 15.05 3.50
N GLY A 201 -19.76 14.80 2.30
CA GLY A 201 -19.54 13.57 1.55
C GLY A 201 -18.09 13.42 1.09
N LEU A 202 -17.45 14.49 0.63
CA LEU A 202 -16.03 14.47 0.27
C LEU A 202 -15.11 14.21 1.46
N LEU A 203 -15.41 14.82 2.61
CA LEU A 203 -14.69 14.57 3.85
C LEU A 203 -14.89 13.13 4.34
N ALA A 204 -16.10 12.59 4.19
CA ALA A 204 -16.37 11.18 4.47
C ALA A 204 -15.56 10.26 3.54
N LEU A 205 -15.47 10.58 2.24
CA LEU A 205 -14.65 9.85 1.27
C LEU A 205 -13.16 9.88 1.65
N TYR A 206 -12.64 11.04 2.06
CA TYR A 206 -11.25 11.14 2.56
C TYR A 206 -11.01 10.26 3.79
N ARG A 207 -11.96 10.21 4.73
CA ARG A 207 -11.86 9.41 5.96
C ARG A 207 -12.22 7.94 5.75
N ALA A 208 -12.78 7.58 4.60
CA ALA A 208 -13.27 6.23 4.34
C ALA A 208 -12.15 5.19 4.44
N THR A 209 -10.92 5.52 4.00
CA THR A 209 -9.77 4.62 4.13
C THR A 209 -9.43 4.32 5.59
N PHE A 210 -9.45 5.34 6.47
CA PHE A 210 -9.24 5.16 7.91
C PHE A 210 -10.31 4.26 8.53
N PHE A 211 -11.58 4.56 8.28
CA PHE A 211 -12.68 3.77 8.82
C PHE A 211 -12.72 2.35 8.24
N TYR A 212 -12.39 2.19 6.96
CA TYR A 212 -12.24 0.88 6.35
C TYR A 212 -11.14 0.08 7.04
N GLY A 213 -9.96 0.68 7.28
CA GLY A 213 -8.86 0.04 8.03
C GLY A 213 -9.28 -0.39 9.44
N LEU A 214 -9.93 0.51 10.18
CA LEU A 214 -10.42 0.24 11.54
C LEU A 214 -11.47 -0.88 11.57
N CYS A 215 -12.50 -0.78 10.73
CA CYS A 215 -13.55 -1.79 10.63
C CYS A 215 -12.99 -3.12 10.16
N ARG A 216 -12.07 -3.14 9.19
CA ARG A 216 -11.38 -4.34 8.70
C ARG A 216 -10.64 -5.02 9.83
N MET A 217 -9.81 -4.28 10.58
CA MET A 217 -9.03 -4.81 11.70
C MET A 217 -9.93 -5.44 12.77
N ILE A 218 -10.97 -4.73 13.20
CA ILE A 218 -11.92 -5.22 14.20
C ILE A 218 -12.68 -6.45 13.67
N SER A 219 -13.21 -6.37 12.44
CA SER A 219 -14.05 -7.42 11.88
C SER A 219 -13.28 -8.71 11.65
N TRP A 220 -12.05 -8.64 11.11
CA TRP A 220 -11.25 -9.84 10.92
C TRP A 220 -10.73 -10.42 12.22
N SER A 221 -10.36 -9.59 13.20
CA SER A 221 -9.98 -10.06 14.53
C SER A 221 -11.14 -10.76 15.23
N ALA A 222 -12.34 -10.17 15.17
CA ALA A 222 -13.55 -10.77 15.74
C ALA A 222 -13.94 -12.05 14.98
N TRP A 223 -13.90 -12.03 13.65
CA TRP A 223 -14.14 -13.21 12.81
C TRP A 223 -13.21 -14.36 13.16
N ALA A 224 -11.89 -14.12 13.16
CA ALA A 224 -10.88 -15.14 13.40
C ALA A 224 -11.08 -15.80 14.77
N ARG A 225 -11.43 -15.03 15.82
CA ARG A 225 -11.55 -15.55 17.19
C ARG A 225 -12.95 -16.08 17.56
N LEU A 226 -14.01 -15.49 17.03
CA LEU A 226 -15.38 -15.75 17.53
C LEU A 226 -16.23 -16.56 16.54
N PHE A 227 -15.88 -16.56 15.26
CA PHE A 227 -16.77 -17.07 14.21
C PHE A 227 -16.12 -18.08 13.28
N ALA A 228 -14.80 -18.04 13.11
CA ALA A 228 -14.10 -19.00 12.28
C ALA A 228 -14.21 -20.42 12.85
N SER A 229 -14.28 -21.40 11.94
CA SER A 229 -14.24 -22.82 12.25
C SER A 229 -12.97 -23.37 11.59
N PRO A 230 -11.87 -23.55 12.36
CA PRO A 230 -10.57 -23.91 11.81
C PRO A 230 -10.61 -25.16 10.90
N ASP A 231 -11.44 -26.15 11.25
CA ASP A 231 -11.71 -27.38 10.51
C ASP A 231 -12.13 -27.14 9.04
N LYS A 232 -12.72 -25.99 8.72
CA LYS A 232 -13.11 -25.64 7.34
C LYS A 232 -11.96 -25.21 6.45
N TYR A 233 -10.81 -24.87 7.05
CA TYR A 233 -9.67 -24.29 6.35
C TYR A 233 -8.45 -25.22 6.32
N GLY A 234 -8.51 -26.36 7.00
CA GLY A 234 -7.45 -27.36 7.07
C GLY A 234 -7.52 -28.17 8.36
N GLU A 235 -6.64 -29.17 8.44
CA GLU A 235 -6.40 -29.92 9.68
C GLU A 235 -5.39 -29.13 10.51
N PHE A 236 -5.90 -28.36 11.47
CA PHE A 236 -5.09 -27.66 12.46
C PHE A 236 -5.28 -28.37 13.80
N ASP A 237 -4.23 -28.45 14.61
CA ASP A 237 -4.30 -28.97 15.98
C ASP A 237 -4.98 -27.95 16.92
N VAL A 238 -6.21 -27.57 16.55
CA VAL A 238 -7.04 -26.55 17.18
C VAL A 238 -8.43 -27.14 17.34
N THR A 239 -8.79 -27.47 18.57
CA THR A 239 -10.06 -28.13 18.92
C THR A 239 -11.17 -27.15 19.30
N GLU A 240 -10.85 -25.85 19.33
CA GLU A 240 -11.76 -24.78 19.76
C GLU A 240 -12.36 -24.00 18.58
N ARG A 241 -13.48 -23.34 18.85
CA ARG A 241 -14.07 -22.37 17.93
C ARG A 241 -13.18 -21.13 17.86
N GLY A 242 -12.77 -20.78 16.64
CA GLY A 242 -11.85 -19.66 16.38
C GLY A 242 -10.38 -20.07 16.39
N PHE A 243 -9.54 -19.22 15.81
CA PHE A 243 -8.10 -19.41 15.77
C PHE A 243 -7.44 -18.82 17.03
N PRO A 244 -6.59 -19.58 17.74
CA PRO A 244 -5.82 -19.09 18.87
C PRO A 244 -4.88 -17.96 18.49
N MET A 245 -4.75 -16.97 19.38
CA MET A 245 -3.71 -15.94 19.25
C MET A 245 -2.34 -16.54 19.58
N ASP A 246 -1.36 -16.20 18.78
CA ASP A 246 0.04 -16.51 19.04
C ASP A 246 0.91 -15.38 18.48
N LEU A 247 1.56 -14.66 19.41
CA LEU A 247 2.43 -13.52 19.11
C LEU A 247 3.90 -13.94 18.94
N SER A 248 4.15 -15.23 18.77
CA SER A 248 5.47 -15.74 18.41
C SER A 248 5.93 -15.18 17.07
N TRP A 249 7.24 -15.09 16.94
CA TRP A 249 7.87 -14.73 15.67
C TRP A 249 7.53 -15.78 14.61
N THR A 250 7.38 -15.36 13.36
CA THR A 250 6.92 -16.20 12.22
C THR A 250 5.44 -16.56 12.24
N GLY A 251 4.68 -16.12 13.25
CA GLY A 251 3.22 -16.29 13.30
C GLY A 251 2.79 -17.48 14.15
N PRO A 252 1.54 -17.95 13.96
CA PRO A 252 0.93 -18.86 14.92
C PRO A 252 1.38 -20.32 14.77
N TYR A 253 1.61 -20.99 15.90
CA TYR A 253 2.07 -22.39 15.98
C TYR A 253 1.19 -23.39 15.22
N TRP A 254 -0.11 -23.10 15.09
CA TRP A 254 -1.08 -23.97 14.43
C TRP A 254 -0.98 -23.91 12.90
N LEU A 255 -0.15 -23.03 12.34
CA LEU A 255 0.07 -22.90 10.91
C LEU A 255 1.56 -23.03 10.58
N GLU A 256 1.86 -23.92 9.64
CA GLU A 256 3.16 -23.90 8.99
C GLU A 256 3.28 -22.67 8.06
N ALA A 257 4.13 -21.73 8.45
CA ALA A 257 4.37 -20.52 7.66
C ALA A 257 4.91 -20.87 6.27
N ARG A 258 4.30 -20.31 5.22
CA ARG A 258 4.83 -20.45 3.86
C ARG A 258 6.03 -19.53 3.68
N SER A 259 7.02 -20.02 2.94
CA SER A 259 8.25 -19.28 2.68
C SER A 259 8.75 -19.57 1.27
N LEU A 260 9.65 -18.70 0.79
CA LEU A 260 10.37 -18.83 -0.47
C LEU A 260 11.86 -18.73 -0.20
N SER A 261 12.69 -19.06 -1.18
CA SER A 261 14.14 -18.83 -1.09
C SER A 261 14.44 -17.36 -0.77
N HIS A 262 15.05 -17.13 0.38
CA HIS A 262 15.32 -15.79 0.88
C HIS A 262 16.77 -15.63 1.33
N VAL A 263 17.22 -14.38 1.40
CA VAL A 263 18.50 -14.04 2.03
C VAL A 263 18.44 -14.32 3.54
N ASN A 264 19.58 -14.21 4.24
CA ASN A 264 19.58 -14.23 5.69
C ASN A 264 18.60 -13.16 6.25
N PRO A 265 17.62 -13.52 7.11
CA PRO A 265 16.62 -12.58 7.63
C PRO A 265 17.19 -11.33 8.30
N TRP A 266 18.38 -11.42 8.88
CA TRP A 266 19.08 -10.28 9.47
C TRP A 266 19.47 -9.19 8.47
N LEU A 267 19.48 -9.50 7.17
CA LEU A 267 19.73 -8.54 6.09
C LEU A 267 18.48 -7.80 5.63
N ALA A 268 17.28 -8.23 6.01
CA ALA A 268 16.01 -7.63 5.58
C ALA A 268 15.91 -6.15 5.98
N TYR A 269 16.05 -5.85 7.27
CA TYR A 269 15.95 -4.46 7.77
C TYR A 269 17.09 -3.56 7.29
N PRO A 270 18.39 -3.97 7.32
CA PRO A 270 19.47 -3.16 6.76
C PRO A 270 19.27 -2.82 5.28
N ALA A 271 18.84 -3.79 4.46
CA ALA A 271 18.54 -3.55 3.05
C ALA A 271 17.36 -2.58 2.88
N ALA A 272 16.27 -2.79 3.61
CA ALA A 272 15.10 -1.92 3.58
C ALA A 272 15.42 -0.48 4.01
N LEU A 273 16.20 -0.30 5.08
CA LEU A 273 16.63 1.02 5.57
C LEU A 273 17.54 1.73 4.57
N MET A 274 18.47 1.01 3.95
CA MET A 274 19.35 1.55 2.92
C MET A 274 18.54 1.99 1.69
N LEU A 275 17.61 1.18 1.22
CA LEU A 275 16.70 1.52 0.13
C LEU A 275 15.82 2.73 0.46
N LEU A 276 15.28 2.79 1.68
CA LEU A 276 14.50 3.93 2.16
C LEU A 276 15.34 5.21 2.21
N ALA A 277 16.60 5.13 2.66
CA ALA A 277 17.52 6.26 2.68
C ALA A 277 17.85 6.75 1.25
N VAL A 278 18.14 5.84 0.32
CA VAL A 278 18.35 6.16 -1.10
C VAL A 278 17.11 6.82 -1.69
N LEU A 279 15.93 6.24 -1.46
CA LEU A 279 14.66 6.78 -1.91
C LEU A 279 14.44 8.20 -1.37
N TYR A 280 14.66 8.41 -0.07
CA TYR A 280 14.54 9.71 0.56
C TYR A 280 15.46 10.75 -0.08
N VAL A 281 16.74 10.41 -0.30
CA VAL A 281 17.71 11.30 -0.97
C VAL A 281 17.25 11.64 -2.38
N VAL A 282 16.82 10.64 -3.16
CA VAL A 282 16.33 10.83 -4.54
C VAL A 282 15.12 11.76 -4.55
N ILE A 283 14.11 11.51 -3.71
CA ILE A 283 12.90 12.34 -3.62
C ILE A 283 13.26 13.79 -3.25
N ILE A 284 14.12 13.99 -2.25
CA ILE A 284 14.54 15.32 -1.81
C ILE A 284 15.27 16.09 -2.93
N ARG A 285 16.13 15.39 -3.68
CA ARG A 285 16.91 15.95 -4.80
C ARG A 285 16.04 16.27 -6.02
N LEU A 286 15.04 15.44 -6.32
CA LEU A 286 14.16 15.61 -7.48
C LEU A 286 13.02 16.60 -7.25
N TRP A 287 12.64 16.86 -6.00
CA TRP A 287 11.47 17.69 -5.66
C TRP A 287 11.47 19.10 -6.29
N GLU A 288 12.58 19.84 -6.16
CA GLU A 288 12.69 21.20 -6.73
C GLU A 288 12.84 21.19 -8.25
N PRO A 289 13.74 20.39 -8.85
CA PRO A 289 13.83 20.26 -10.30
C PRO A 289 12.50 19.90 -10.98
N MET A 290 11.75 18.95 -10.42
CA MET A 290 10.43 18.59 -10.95
C MET A 290 9.45 19.75 -10.85
N GLY A 291 9.50 20.51 -9.76
CA GLY A 291 8.69 21.72 -9.57
C GLY A 291 8.96 22.80 -10.60
N ARG A 292 10.23 23.07 -10.90
CA ARG A 292 10.63 24.04 -11.92
C ARG A 292 10.13 23.64 -13.30
N LYS A 293 10.37 22.38 -13.70
CA LYS A 293 9.88 21.83 -14.98
C LYS A 293 8.36 21.87 -15.11
N GLU A 294 7.63 21.62 -14.03
CA GLU A 294 6.18 21.73 -14.01
C GLU A 294 5.73 23.19 -14.20
N ALA A 295 6.36 24.15 -13.52
CA ALA A 295 6.04 25.57 -13.63
C ALA A 295 6.34 26.14 -15.03
N GLU A 296 7.50 25.79 -15.61
CA GLU A 296 7.89 26.16 -16.98
C GLU A 296 6.83 25.72 -18.00
N ARG A 297 6.36 24.47 -17.90
CA ARG A 297 5.30 23.95 -18.78
C ARG A 297 3.95 24.64 -18.60
N ARG A 298 3.61 25.04 -17.38
CA ARG A 298 2.37 25.80 -17.14
C ARG A 298 2.47 27.18 -17.79
N ARG A 299 3.62 27.85 -17.68
CA ARG A 299 3.87 29.13 -18.36
C ARG A 299 3.82 28.98 -19.88
N SER A 300 4.45 27.95 -20.45
CA SER A 300 4.45 27.75 -21.90
C SER A 300 3.05 27.51 -22.47
N ARG A 301 2.16 26.83 -21.73
CA ARG A 301 0.76 26.61 -22.16
C ARG A 301 -0.11 27.85 -22.06
N ASN A 302 0.17 28.73 -21.10
CA ASN A 302 -0.61 29.96 -20.93
C ASN A 302 -0.12 31.08 -21.86
N GLY A 303 1.20 31.16 -22.12
CA GLY A 303 1.79 32.20 -22.99
C GLY A 303 1.47 32.05 -24.48
N THR A 304 1.02 30.88 -24.93
CA THR A 304 0.55 30.67 -26.33
C THR A 304 -0.83 31.27 -26.62
N HIS A 305 -1.56 31.76 -25.61
CA HIS A 305 -2.89 32.37 -25.81
C HIS A 305 -2.88 33.90 -25.96
N ASP A 306 -1.75 34.57 -25.70
CA ASP A 306 -1.68 36.05 -25.70
C ASP A 306 -1.10 36.68 -26.99
N VAL A 307 -0.75 35.88 -28.02
CA VAL A 307 -0.04 36.40 -29.22
C VAL A 307 -0.92 36.51 -30.48
N SER A 308 -2.25 36.30 -30.39
CA SER A 308 -3.15 36.42 -31.56
C SER A 308 -4.10 37.61 -31.53
N GLY A 309 -3.81 38.65 -30.74
CA GLY A 309 -4.74 39.74 -30.45
C GLY A 309 -4.40 41.14 -31.01
N ASP A 310 -3.27 41.34 -31.68
CA ASP A 310 -2.86 42.67 -32.17
C ASP A 310 -2.44 42.60 -33.64
N HIS A 311 -3.41 42.55 -34.57
CA HIS A 311 -3.26 43.03 -35.95
C HIS A 311 -4.64 43.12 -36.62
N ALA A 312 -5.43 44.12 -36.23
CA ALA A 312 -6.47 44.70 -37.06
C ALA A 312 -6.71 46.11 -36.55
N ASP A 313 -6.10 47.10 -37.22
CA ASP A 313 -6.64 48.43 -37.51
C ASP A 313 -5.49 49.37 -37.92
N ALA A 314 -5.18 49.33 -39.22
CA ALA A 314 -4.55 50.41 -39.98
C ALA A 314 -5.21 50.45 -41.37
#